data_AF-A0A7Y5PL23-F1
#
_entry.id   AF-A0A7Y5PL23-F1
#
_cell.length_a   1.000
_cell.length_b   1.000
_cell.length_c   1.000
_cell.angle_alpha   90.00
_cell.angle_beta   90.00
_cell.angle_gamma   90.00
#
_symmetry.space_group_name_H-M   'P 1'
#
loop_
_entity.id
_entity.type
_entity.pdbx_description
1 polymer ?
#
loop_
_entity_poly.entity_id
_entity_poly.type
_entity_poly.pdbx_seq_one_letter_code
_entity_poly.pdbx_strand_id
1 'polypeptide(L)'
;AARPCADCGGTRLRREARHVYLVDEGAEGGTARRAIYDVEHATLADALAWFEQLRLRGAKAEIAAKVVREIRSRLKFLNDVGLNYLSLDRSADTLSGGEAQRIRLASQIGSGLTGVMYVLDEPSIGLHQRDNERLIGTLLHLRDLGNSVLVVEHDEDMIRAADHVIDLGPGAGVHGGHVVAQGTPAEVAATADSLTGRYLAHTLRIPLPERRRTPADSTDPRAITIHGARGHNLQGVTVSIPVGLYTCVTGVSGSGKSTLVNDTLYAAVARKLYGSHAEPAPHDEITGLEAIDKVINVDQSPIGRTPRSNPATYTGLFTPMRELFAEVPMARERGYGAGRFSFNVAGGRCEACQGDGVLKVEMHFLPDVYVPCDVCRGLRYNRETLEVRYRGRNISDVLGMTVEDAHAFFSAVPTLARKLQTLLDVGLGYITLGQSATTLSGGEAQRVKLALELSKRDTGRTLYILDEPTTGLHFADIELLLKVLHQLRDAGNTIVVIEHNLDVIKTADWVIDLGPEGGAGGGRVVVAGTPEDVAACAASHTGRFLAGALAP
;
A
#
# COMPACT_ATOMS: atom_id res chain seq x y z
N ALA A 1 9.21 9.56 19.13
CA ALA A 1 8.94 10.78 18.33
C ALA A 1 10.07 11.79 18.51
N ALA A 2 10.44 12.53 17.46
CA ALA A 2 11.40 13.63 17.56
C ALA A 2 10.78 14.78 18.38
N ARG A 3 11.45 15.25 19.43
CA ARG A 3 10.97 16.39 20.22
C ARG A 3 11.25 17.69 19.48
N PRO A 4 10.32 18.67 19.50
CA PRO A 4 10.58 19.98 18.91
C PRO A 4 11.79 20.64 19.60
N CYS A 5 12.66 21.26 18.81
CA CYS A 5 13.82 21.99 19.32
C CYS A 5 13.39 23.11 20.26
N ALA A 6 14.02 23.22 21.44
CA ALA A 6 13.66 24.22 22.44
C ALA A 6 13.85 25.67 21.97
N ASP A 7 14.84 25.94 21.12
CA ASP A 7 15.19 27.32 20.70
C ASP A 7 14.26 27.86 19.60
N CYS A 8 13.92 27.00 18.63
CA CYS A 8 13.06 27.39 17.50
C CYS A 8 11.61 26.90 17.64
N GLY A 9 11.30 26.10 18.67
CA GLY A 9 9.98 25.51 18.87
C GLY A 9 9.57 24.54 17.77
N GLY A 10 10.52 24.02 16.98
CA GLY A 10 10.25 23.17 15.81
C GLY A 10 10.14 23.92 14.48
N THR A 11 10.13 25.25 14.46
CA THR A 11 10.00 26.07 13.23
C THR A 11 11.21 26.01 12.29
N ARG A 12 12.35 25.44 12.73
CA ARG A 12 13.62 25.34 11.97
C ARG A 12 14.26 26.68 11.58
N LEU A 13 13.72 27.81 12.03
CA LEU A 13 14.18 29.16 11.69
C LEU A 13 14.82 29.90 12.87
N ARG A 14 15.77 30.79 12.55
CA ARG A 14 16.34 31.73 13.53
C ARG A 14 15.28 32.72 14.01
N ARG A 15 15.51 33.36 15.17
CA ARG A 15 14.55 34.30 15.77
C ARG A 15 14.21 35.47 14.85
N GLU A 16 15.19 36.02 14.15
CA GLU A 16 15.02 37.17 13.25
C GLU A 16 14.09 36.83 12.09
N ALA A 17 14.29 35.66 11.46
CA ALA A 17 13.45 35.18 10.35
C ALA A 17 11.99 34.96 10.78
N ARG A 18 11.75 34.51 12.03
CA ARG A 18 10.39 34.34 12.59
C ARG A 18 9.63 35.66 12.77
N HIS A 19 10.32 36.80 12.80
CA HIS A 19 9.70 38.13 12.97
C HIS A 19 9.51 38.88 11.64
N VAL A 20 9.63 38.19 10.51
CA VAL A 20 9.27 38.72 9.19
C VAL A 20 7.84 38.30 8.86
N TYR A 21 6.96 39.28 8.63
CA TYR A 21 5.54 39.04 8.42
C TYR A 21 5.08 39.51 7.04
N LEU A 22 4.24 38.71 6.39
CA LEU A 22 3.38 39.14 5.30
C LEU A 22 2.11 39.74 5.90
N VAL A 23 1.79 40.97 5.51
CA VAL A 23 0.65 41.73 6.03
C VAL A 23 -0.41 41.86 4.94
N ASP A 24 -1.63 41.41 5.25
CA ASP A 24 -2.79 41.66 4.42
C ASP A 24 -3.32 43.08 4.68
N GLU A 25 -3.28 43.92 3.65
CA GLU A 25 -3.70 45.32 3.71
C GLU A 25 -5.18 45.50 3.29
N GLY A 26 -5.92 44.40 3.16
CA GLY A 26 -7.34 44.37 2.76
C GLY A 26 -8.34 43.89 3.84
N ALA A 27 -7.88 43.39 4.99
CA ALA A 27 -8.75 42.81 6.01
C ALA A 27 -9.58 43.89 6.78
N GLU A 28 -10.90 43.83 6.67
CA GLU A 28 -11.82 44.67 7.46
C GLU A 28 -11.76 44.25 8.94
N GLY A 29 -11.26 45.13 9.81
CA GLY A 29 -11.25 44.92 11.27
C GLY A 29 -9.90 44.59 11.91
N GLY A 30 -8.82 44.46 11.14
CA GLY A 30 -7.46 44.31 11.69
C GLY A 30 -6.46 43.76 10.68
N THR A 31 -5.21 44.21 10.73
CA THR A 31 -4.10 43.72 9.89
C THR A 31 -3.83 42.24 10.16
N ALA A 32 -4.37 41.35 9.33
CA ALA A 32 -3.99 39.95 9.34
C ALA A 32 -2.54 39.83 8.87
N ARG A 33 -1.64 39.50 9.79
CA ARG A 33 -0.22 39.26 9.50
C ARG A 33 0.13 37.81 9.79
N ARG A 34 0.89 37.17 8.91
CA ARG A 34 1.40 35.81 9.11
C ARG A 34 2.90 35.78 8.91
N ALA A 35 3.62 35.10 9.79
CA ALA A 35 5.02 34.78 9.57
C ALA A 35 5.15 33.58 8.62
N ILE A 36 6.33 33.37 8.03
CA ILE A 36 6.55 32.26 7.08
C ILE A 36 6.21 30.90 7.69
N TYR A 37 6.60 30.66 8.95
CA TYR A 37 6.32 29.38 9.60
C TYR A 37 4.82 29.19 9.87
N ASP A 38 4.05 30.25 10.13
CA ASP A 38 2.59 30.15 10.29
C ASP A 38 1.92 29.75 8.97
N VAL A 39 2.46 30.22 7.84
CA VAL A 39 2.01 29.81 6.50
C VAL A 39 2.39 28.36 6.23
N GLU A 40 3.58 27.93 6.66
CA GLU A 40 4.06 26.55 6.46
C GLU A 40 3.28 25.52 7.29
N HIS A 41 2.88 25.87 8.52
CA HIS A 41 2.09 24.99 9.40
C HIS A 41 0.61 24.94 9.01
N ALA A 42 0.12 25.89 8.22
CA ALA A 42 -1.24 25.86 7.72
C ALA A 42 -1.43 24.69 6.74
N THR A 43 -2.67 24.19 6.65
CA THR A 43 -2.98 23.19 5.63
C THR A 43 -2.85 23.79 4.24
N LEU A 44 -2.62 22.97 3.21
CA LEU A 44 -2.54 23.45 1.81
C LEU A 44 -3.84 24.14 1.36
N ALA A 45 -4.99 23.72 1.88
CA ALA A 45 -6.27 24.43 1.69
C ALA A 45 -6.25 25.83 2.34
N ASP A 46 -5.88 25.91 3.62
CA ASP A 46 -5.88 27.19 4.35
C ASP A 46 -4.84 28.16 3.78
N ALA A 47 -3.69 27.64 3.35
CA ALA A 47 -2.64 28.41 2.70
C ALA A 47 -3.14 28.97 1.36
N LEU A 48 -3.82 28.16 0.53
CA LEU A 48 -4.41 28.62 -0.73
C LEU A 48 -5.44 29.73 -0.47
N ALA A 49 -6.40 29.49 0.42
CA ALA A 49 -7.44 30.45 0.76
C ALA A 49 -6.85 31.79 1.25
N TRP A 50 -5.82 31.73 2.10
CA TRP A 50 -5.11 32.92 2.57
C TRP A 50 -4.41 33.66 1.42
N PHE A 51 -3.67 32.95 0.57
CA PHE A 51 -3.00 33.58 -0.56
C PHE A 51 -3.99 34.15 -1.57
N GLU A 52 -5.17 33.57 -1.79
CA GLU A 52 -6.22 34.10 -2.66
C GLU A 52 -6.80 35.43 -2.15
N GLN A 53 -7.00 35.53 -0.84
CA GLN A 53 -7.54 36.72 -0.18
C GLN A 53 -6.49 37.82 0.02
N LEU A 54 -5.19 37.47 0.07
CA LEU A 54 -4.08 38.39 0.32
C LEU A 54 -4.12 39.61 -0.61
N ARG A 55 -4.27 40.80 -0.03
CA ARG A 55 -4.16 42.09 -0.73
C ARG A 55 -2.89 42.82 -0.30
N LEU A 56 -2.02 43.08 -1.28
CA LEU A 56 -0.83 43.92 -1.14
C LEU A 56 -1.08 45.25 -1.89
N ARG A 57 -0.57 46.38 -1.42
CA ARG A 57 -0.66 47.68 -2.12
C ARG A 57 0.71 48.23 -2.52
N GLY A 58 0.69 49.16 -3.48
CA GLY A 58 1.86 49.90 -3.95
C GLY A 58 2.94 49.01 -4.58
N ALA A 59 4.21 49.44 -4.46
CA ALA A 59 5.36 48.75 -5.07
C ALA A 59 5.51 47.29 -4.63
N LYS A 60 5.11 46.94 -3.40
CA LYS A 60 5.17 45.55 -2.90
C LYS A 60 4.26 44.63 -3.72
N ALA A 61 3.07 45.11 -4.11
CA ALA A 61 2.11 44.35 -4.89
C ALA A 61 2.66 44.05 -6.29
N GLU A 62 3.26 45.03 -6.96
CA GLU A 62 3.82 44.87 -8.30
C GLU A 62 4.98 43.86 -8.32
N ILE A 63 5.89 43.94 -7.33
CA ILE A 63 7.02 43.01 -7.21
C ILE A 63 6.52 41.60 -6.90
N ALA A 64 5.57 41.46 -5.96
CA ALA A 64 5.10 40.16 -5.50
C ALA A 64 4.08 39.50 -6.44
N ALA A 65 3.47 40.24 -7.38
CA ALA A 65 2.35 39.75 -8.20
C ALA A 65 2.66 38.43 -8.93
N LYS A 66 3.86 38.30 -9.53
CA LYS A 66 4.27 37.06 -10.22
C LYS A 66 4.50 35.92 -9.24
N VAL A 67 5.13 36.21 -8.10
CA VAL A 67 5.44 35.21 -7.07
C VAL A 67 4.17 34.68 -6.41
N VAL A 68 3.24 35.57 -6.03
CA VAL A 68 1.96 35.17 -5.43
C VAL A 68 1.12 34.36 -6.41
N ARG A 69 1.13 34.72 -7.70
CA ARG A 69 0.44 33.93 -8.75
C ARG A 69 1.01 32.52 -8.85
N GLU A 70 2.33 32.39 -8.83
CA GLU A 70 3.02 31.09 -8.87
C GLU A 70 2.69 30.24 -7.64
N ILE A 71 2.73 30.84 -6.44
CA ILE A 71 2.37 30.17 -5.18
C ILE A 71 0.92 29.66 -5.22
N ARG A 72 -0.03 30.53 -5.60
CA ARG A 72 -1.45 30.13 -5.73
C ARG A 72 -1.62 28.98 -6.71
N SER A 73 -0.93 29.02 -7.85
CA SER A 73 -1.01 27.95 -8.85
C SER A 73 -0.50 26.62 -8.29
N ARG A 74 0.65 26.60 -7.61
CA ARG A 74 1.21 25.37 -7.02
C ARG A 74 0.36 24.81 -5.89
N LEU A 75 -0.16 25.68 -5.01
CA LEU A 75 -1.07 25.28 -3.95
C LEU A 75 -2.38 24.71 -4.51
N LYS A 76 -2.91 25.33 -5.57
CA LYS A 76 -4.09 24.82 -6.27
C LYS A 76 -3.83 23.42 -6.82
N PHE A 77 -2.72 23.18 -7.52
CA PHE A 77 -2.41 21.85 -8.04
C PHE A 77 -2.29 20.78 -6.94
N LEU A 78 -1.66 21.11 -5.81
CA LEU A 78 -1.59 20.19 -4.67
C LEU A 78 -2.97 19.90 -4.06
N ASN A 79 -3.85 20.89 -4.01
CA ASN A 79 -5.23 20.71 -3.55
C ASN A 79 -6.07 19.90 -4.55
N ASP A 80 -5.88 20.11 -5.85
CA ASP A 80 -6.59 19.42 -6.92
C ASP A 80 -6.26 17.91 -6.94
N VAL A 81 -5.03 17.53 -6.60
CA VAL A 81 -4.63 16.12 -6.39
C VAL A 81 -5.00 15.56 -5.01
N GLY A 82 -5.86 16.24 -4.24
CA GLY A 82 -6.40 15.74 -2.97
C GLY A 82 -5.44 15.75 -1.78
N LEU A 83 -4.39 16.58 -1.81
CA LEU A 83 -3.43 16.72 -0.69
C LEU A 83 -3.77 17.89 0.24
N ASN A 84 -4.98 18.42 0.16
CA ASN A 84 -5.40 19.65 0.81
C ASN A 84 -5.29 19.66 2.34
N TYR A 85 -5.24 18.49 2.96
CA TYR A 85 -5.11 18.29 4.39
C TYR A 85 -3.68 18.33 4.92
N LEU A 86 -2.67 18.21 4.05
CA LEU A 86 -1.26 18.27 4.45
C LEU A 86 -0.85 19.71 4.76
N SER A 87 0.22 19.86 5.53
CA SER A 87 0.91 21.13 5.74
C SER A 87 2.21 21.17 4.92
N LEU A 88 2.72 22.37 4.64
CA LEU A 88 3.97 22.53 3.86
C LEU A 88 5.22 22.08 4.65
N ASP A 89 5.15 22.12 5.99
CA ASP A 89 6.23 21.70 6.88
C ASP A 89 6.22 20.20 7.21
N ARG A 90 5.25 19.44 6.67
CA ARG A 90 5.16 17.99 6.85
C ARG A 90 6.44 17.33 6.33
N SER A 91 7.02 16.43 7.15
CA SER A 91 8.24 15.72 6.77
C SER A 91 7.97 14.78 5.60
N ALA A 92 8.84 14.83 4.58
CA ALA A 92 8.77 13.94 3.43
C ALA A 92 8.85 12.44 3.82
N ASP A 93 9.59 12.12 4.88
CA ASP A 93 9.75 10.75 5.40
C ASP A 93 8.47 10.16 6.01
N THR A 94 7.47 11.01 6.27
CA THR A 94 6.19 10.63 6.91
C THR A 94 5.02 10.60 5.94
N LEU A 95 5.30 10.79 4.64
CA LEU A 95 4.31 10.71 3.59
C LEU A 95 4.10 9.26 3.18
N SER A 96 2.86 8.92 2.82
CA SER A 96 2.58 7.64 2.17
C SER A 96 3.15 7.62 0.73
N GLY A 97 3.27 6.42 0.14
CA GLY A 97 3.70 6.28 -1.26
C GLY A 97 2.81 7.07 -2.22
N GLY A 98 1.48 6.96 -2.07
CA GLY A 98 0.50 7.72 -2.85
C GLY A 98 0.59 9.23 -2.63
N GLU A 99 0.81 9.69 -1.39
CA GLU A 99 1.02 11.13 -1.12
C GLU A 99 2.27 11.67 -1.84
N ALA A 100 3.40 10.97 -1.73
CA ALA A 100 4.64 11.35 -2.39
C ALA A 100 4.50 11.37 -3.93
N GLN A 101 3.81 10.38 -4.50
CA GLN A 101 3.50 10.30 -5.92
C GLN A 101 2.64 11.48 -6.38
N ARG A 102 1.59 11.84 -5.63
CA ARG A 102 0.71 12.97 -5.96
C ARG A 102 1.41 14.32 -5.84
N ILE A 103 2.32 14.50 -4.88
CA ILE A 103 3.20 15.69 -4.82
C ILE A 103 4.05 15.79 -6.08
N ARG A 104 4.60 14.67 -6.54
CA ARG A 104 5.38 14.64 -7.79
C ARG A 104 4.52 15.00 -8.99
N LEU A 105 3.30 14.46 -9.08
CA LEU A 105 2.34 14.78 -10.14
C LEU A 105 1.98 16.28 -10.15
N ALA A 106 1.60 16.84 -9.01
CA ALA A 106 1.31 18.28 -8.88
C ALA A 106 2.49 19.15 -9.30
N SER A 107 3.72 18.73 -8.95
CA SER A 107 4.96 19.43 -9.35
C SER A 107 5.19 19.38 -10.85
N GLN A 108 4.83 18.27 -11.52
CA GLN A 108 4.93 18.14 -12.98
C GLN A 108 3.88 18.99 -13.70
N ILE A 109 2.64 19.01 -13.24
CA ILE A 109 1.59 19.86 -13.82
C ILE A 109 1.99 21.34 -13.71
N GLY A 110 2.52 21.74 -12.55
CA GLY A 110 3.00 23.10 -12.32
C GLY A 110 4.20 23.51 -13.17
N SER A 111 4.89 22.58 -13.83
CA SER A 111 5.99 22.91 -14.74
C SER A 111 5.51 23.43 -16.10
N GLY A 112 4.25 23.20 -16.46
CA GLY A 112 3.67 23.65 -17.73
C GLY A 112 4.35 23.06 -18.97
N LEU A 113 4.99 21.90 -18.84
CA LEU A 113 5.64 21.22 -19.96
C LEU A 113 4.60 20.70 -20.97
N THR A 114 4.99 20.71 -22.24
CA THR A 114 4.18 20.22 -23.37
C THR A 114 5.03 19.28 -24.22
N GLY A 115 4.41 18.31 -24.92
CA GLY A 115 5.13 17.29 -25.70
C GLY A 115 5.87 16.25 -24.85
N VAL A 116 5.51 16.11 -23.58
CA VAL A 116 6.09 15.11 -22.66
C VAL A 116 5.19 13.88 -22.62
N MET A 117 5.81 12.69 -22.53
CA MET A 117 5.11 11.45 -22.20
C MET A 117 5.25 11.17 -20.70
N TYR A 118 4.13 11.26 -19.98
CA TYR A 118 4.04 10.90 -18.58
C TYR A 118 3.63 9.44 -18.46
N VAL A 119 4.41 8.65 -17.71
CA VAL A 119 4.08 7.27 -17.36
C VAL A 119 3.81 7.24 -15.86
N LEU A 120 2.57 6.95 -15.48
CA LEU A 120 2.11 6.89 -14.09
C LEU A 120 1.76 5.46 -13.72
N ASP A 121 2.16 5.06 -12.53
CA ASP A 121 1.94 3.74 -11.96
C ASP A 121 0.92 3.84 -10.82
N GLU A 122 -0.33 3.49 -11.07
CA GLU A 122 -1.46 3.49 -10.13
C GLU A 122 -1.60 4.78 -9.27
N PRO A 123 -1.84 5.95 -9.91
CA PRO A 123 -1.97 7.21 -9.17
C PRO A 123 -3.19 7.27 -8.22
N SER A 124 -4.14 6.35 -8.34
CA SER A 124 -5.29 6.23 -7.41
C SER A 124 -4.95 5.61 -6.05
N ILE A 125 -3.74 5.06 -5.85
CA ILE A 125 -3.35 4.41 -4.58
C ILE A 125 -3.58 5.32 -3.38
N GLY A 126 -4.24 4.77 -2.35
CA GLY A 126 -4.57 5.46 -1.11
C GLY A 126 -5.47 6.69 -1.28
N LEU A 127 -6.17 6.81 -2.41
CA LEU A 127 -7.24 7.80 -2.62
C LEU A 127 -8.61 7.19 -2.30
N HIS A 128 -9.44 8.01 -1.70
CA HIS A 128 -10.86 7.71 -1.55
C HIS A 128 -11.61 8.01 -2.85
N GLN A 129 -12.69 7.27 -3.15
CA GLN A 129 -13.44 7.41 -4.42
C GLN A 129 -13.83 8.85 -4.76
N ARG A 130 -14.25 9.62 -3.76
CA ARG A 130 -14.51 11.06 -3.86
C ARG A 130 -13.38 11.87 -4.52
N ASP A 131 -12.14 11.59 -4.16
CA ASP A 131 -10.98 12.36 -4.63
C ASP A 131 -10.44 11.82 -5.97
N ASN A 132 -10.87 10.60 -6.34
CA ASN A 132 -10.51 9.98 -7.62
C ASN A 132 -11.06 10.77 -8.82
N GLU A 133 -12.30 11.27 -8.75
CA GLU A 133 -12.87 12.14 -9.79
C GLU A 133 -11.99 13.38 -10.08
N ARG A 134 -11.38 13.96 -9.02
CA ARG A 134 -10.50 15.12 -9.16
C ARG A 134 -9.16 14.76 -9.78
N LEU A 135 -8.61 13.59 -9.42
CA LEU A 135 -7.40 13.05 -10.04
C LEU A 135 -7.60 12.83 -11.54
N ILE A 136 -8.71 12.18 -11.94
CA ILE A 136 -9.07 11.97 -13.34
C ILE A 136 -9.12 13.32 -14.08
N GLY A 137 -9.85 14.30 -13.54
CA GLY A 137 -9.92 15.64 -14.14
C GLY A 137 -8.54 16.31 -14.30
N THR A 138 -7.64 16.07 -13.36
CA THR A 138 -6.26 16.58 -13.39
C THR A 138 -5.41 15.91 -14.47
N LEU A 139 -5.55 14.60 -14.67
CA LEU A 139 -4.84 13.85 -15.71
C LEU A 139 -5.36 14.20 -17.11
N LEU A 140 -6.67 14.37 -17.26
CA LEU A 140 -7.28 14.88 -18.50
C LEU A 140 -6.74 16.28 -18.82
N HIS A 141 -6.64 17.17 -17.83
CA HIS A 141 -6.02 18.47 -18.03
C HIS A 141 -4.55 18.37 -18.47
N LEU A 142 -3.76 17.48 -17.85
CA LEU A 142 -2.36 17.27 -18.22
C LEU A 142 -2.22 16.79 -19.68
N ARG A 143 -3.11 15.90 -20.13
CA ARG A 143 -3.22 15.47 -21.53
C ARG A 143 -3.58 16.65 -22.44
N ASP A 144 -4.59 17.44 -22.07
CA ASP A 144 -5.11 18.56 -22.88
C ASP A 144 -4.11 19.71 -23.06
N LEU A 145 -3.07 19.79 -22.21
CA LEU A 145 -1.92 20.67 -22.41
C LEU A 145 -1.02 20.26 -23.60
N GLY A 146 -1.30 19.13 -24.25
CA GLY A 146 -0.53 18.59 -25.37
C GLY A 146 0.52 17.56 -24.94
N ASN A 147 0.23 16.81 -23.86
CA ASN A 147 1.08 15.72 -23.38
C ASN A 147 0.43 14.37 -23.65
N SER A 148 1.24 13.31 -23.67
CA SER A 148 0.75 11.92 -23.64
C SER A 148 0.79 11.41 -22.20
N VAL A 149 -0.31 10.84 -21.73
CA VAL A 149 -0.44 10.35 -20.36
C VAL A 149 -0.76 8.85 -20.41
N LEU A 150 0.23 8.02 -20.09
CA LEU A 150 0.10 6.57 -19.97
C LEU A 150 -0.04 6.23 -18.49
N VAL A 151 -1.14 5.56 -18.14
CA VAL A 151 -1.45 5.20 -16.76
C VAL A 151 -1.61 3.70 -16.66
N VAL A 152 -0.89 3.07 -15.74
CA VAL A 152 -1.15 1.71 -15.28
C VAL A 152 -2.16 1.81 -14.15
N GLU A 153 -3.35 1.23 -14.30
CA GLU A 153 -4.44 1.34 -13.32
C GLU A 153 -5.32 0.10 -13.28
N HIS A 154 -6.00 -0.03 -12.15
CA HIS A 154 -7.01 -1.06 -11.91
C HIS A 154 -8.36 -0.44 -11.50
N ASP A 155 -8.40 0.86 -11.19
CA ASP A 155 -9.64 1.56 -10.85
C ASP A 155 -10.61 1.67 -12.05
N GLU A 156 -11.87 1.32 -11.83
CA GLU A 156 -12.90 1.29 -12.86
C GLU A 156 -13.20 2.68 -13.44
N ASP A 157 -13.28 3.71 -12.59
CA ASP A 157 -13.62 5.07 -13.04
C ASP A 157 -12.51 5.65 -13.94
N MET A 158 -11.23 5.41 -13.60
CA MET A 158 -10.11 5.80 -14.44
C MET A 158 -10.14 5.06 -15.79
N ILE A 159 -10.35 3.74 -15.78
CA ILE A 159 -10.42 2.94 -17.01
C ILE A 159 -11.55 3.44 -17.90
N ARG A 160 -12.72 3.77 -17.34
CA ARG A 160 -13.86 4.32 -18.08
C ARG A 160 -13.61 5.73 -18.63
N ALA A 161 -12.81 6.54 -17.95
CA ALA A 161 -12.46 7.90 -18.38
C ALA A 161 -11.33 7.94 -19.43
N ALA A 162 -10.62 6.83 -19.65
CA ALA A 162 -9.51 6.77 -20.59
C ALA A 162 -9.96 6.90 -22.05
N ASP A 163 -9.18 7.63 -22.86
CA ASP A 163 -9.41 7.72 -24.31
C ASP A 163 -9.11 6.39 -25.02
N HIS A 164 -8.15 5.64 -24.48
CA HIS A 164 -7.68 4.38 -25.01
C HIS A 164 -7.21 3.48 -23.86
N VAL A 165 -7.64 2.22 -23.89
CA VAL A 165 -7.33 1.20 -22.90
C VAL A 165 -6.59 0.07 -23.60
N ILE A 166 -5.51 -0.40 -22.97
CA ILE A 166 -4.74 -1.57 -23.41
C ILE A 166 -4.81 -2.59 -22.27
N ASP A 167 -5.48 -3.71 -22.52
CA ASP A 167 -5.58 -4.82 -21.57
C ASP A 167 -4.47 -5.84 -21.82
N LEU A 168 -3.73 -6.17 -20.76
CA LEU A 168 -2.63 -7.13 -20.78
C LEU A 168 -3.03 -8.41 -20.06
N GLY A 169 -2.75 -9.57 -20.65
CA GLY A 169 -3.12 -10.86 -20.07
C GLY A 169 -2.71 -12.03 -20.96
N PRO A 170 -3.47 -13.15 -20.94
CA PRO A 170 -4.69 -13.41 -20.15
C PRO A 170 -4.43 -13.73 -18.67
N GLY A 171 -3.19 -14.00 -18.28
CA GLY A 171 -2.79 -14.24 -16.89
C GLY A 171 -1.52 -13.46 -16.49
N ALA A 172 -0.97 -13.77 -15.33
CA ALA A 172 0.25 -13.13 -14.82
C ALA A 172 1.52 -13.91 -15.18
N GLY A 173 2.66 -13.23 -15.19
CA GLY A 173 3.99 -13.78 -15.48
C GLY A 173 4.06 -14.50 -16.82
N VAL A 174 4.44 -15.79 -16.80
CA VAL A 174 4.63 -16.60 -18.03
C VAL A 174 3.35 -16.85 -18.82
N HIS A 175 2.18 -16.69 -18.18
CA HIS A 175 0.86 -16.83 -18.81
C HIS A 175 0.32 -15.50 -19.35
N GLY A 176 1.09 -14.41 -19.21
CA GLY A 176 0.74 -13.05 -19.61
C GLY A 176 1.66 -12.49 -20.67
N GLY A 177 1.76 -11.15 -20.71
CA GLY A 177 2.65 -10.44 -21.63
C GLY A 177 2.10 -10.29 -23.04
N HIS A 178 0.81 -10.53 -23.24
CA HIS A 178 0.11 -10.33 -24.50
C HIS A 178 -0.94 -9.23 -24.36
N VAL A 179 -1.15 -8.47 -25.43
CA VAL A 179 -2.28 -7.53 -25.54
C VAL A 179 -3.53 -8.35 -25.86
N VAL A 180 -4.45 -8.43 -24.90
CA VAL A 180 -5.69 -9.20 -25.04
C VAL A 180 -6.76 -8.38 -25.75
N ALA A 181 -6.86 -7.10 -25.37
CA ALA A 181 -7.77 -6.14 -25.99
C ALA A 181 -7.11 -4.77 -26.02
N GLN A 182 -7.44 -3.96 -27.04
CA GLN A 182 -7.05 -2.56 -27.10
C GLN A 182 -8.13 -1.77 -27.84
N GLY A 183 -8.43 -0.56 -27.39
CA GLY A 183 -9.49 0.26 -27.96
C GLY A 183 -10.04 1.27 -26.97
N THR A 184 -11.24 1.74 -27.22
CA THR A 184 -12.02 2.51 -26.23
C THR A 184 -12.45 1.60 -25.06
N PRO A 185 -12.78 2.16 -23.88
CA PRO A 185 -13.27 1.37 -22.75
C PRO A 185 -14.49 0.51 -23.10
N ALA A 186 -15.37 1.01 -23.98
CA ALA A 186 -16.54 0.26 -24.46
C ALA A 186 -16.17 -0.93 -25.35
N GLU A 187 -15.16 -0.80 -26.21
CA GLU A 187 -14.66 -1.90 -27.06
C GLU A 187 -13.97 -2.98 -26.22
N VAL A 188 -13.19 -2.59 -25.21
CA VAL A 188 -12.58 -3.52 -24.26
C VAL A 188 -13.66 -4.26 -23.45
N ALA A 189 -14.67 -3.55 -22.96
CA ALA A 189 -15.81 -4.17 -22.25
C ALA A 189 -16.59 -5.19 -23.11
N ALA A 190 -16.65 -4.98 -24.43
CA ALA A 190 -17.30 -5.91 -25.35
C ALA A 190 -16.44 -7.15 -25.70
N THR A 191 -15.16 -7.16 -25.32
CA THR A 191 -14.23 -8.24 -25.66
C THR A 191 -14.30 -9.37 -24.62
N ALA A 192 -14.87 -10.53 -25.01
CA ALA A 192 -15.11 -11.65 -24.09
C ALA A 192 -13.83 -12.26 -23.49
N ASP A 193 -12.72 -12.24 -24.25
CA ASP A 193 -11.43 -12.79 -23.80
C ASP A 193 -10.73 -11.88 -22.78
N SER A 194 -11.09 -10.59 -22.74
CA SER A 194 -10.58 -9.65 -21.75
C SER A 194 -11.18 -9.94 -20.38
N LEU A 195 -10.33 -10.26 -19.40
CA LEU A 195 -10.79 -10.43 -18.02
C LEU A 195 -11.28 -9.09 -17.47
N THR A 196 -10.53 -8.01 -17.69
CA THR A 196 -10.94 -6.65 -17.33
C THR A 196 -12.24 -6.25 -18.00
N GLY A 197 -12.38 -6.52 -19.31
CA GLY A 197 -13.61 -6.27 -20.07
C GLY A 197 -14.84 -6.94 -19.47
N ARG A 198 -14.70 -8.18 -18.99
CA ARG A 198 -15.78 -8.90 -18.31
C ARG A 198 -16.23 -8.25 -17.00
N TYR A 199 -15.32 -7.66 -16.22
CA TYR A 199 -15.66 -6.88 -15.02
C TYR A 199 -16.29 -5.52 -15.39
N LEU A 200 -15.75 -4.82 -16.41
CA LEU A 200 -16.32 -3.56 -16.91
C LEU A 200 -17.73 -3.73 -17.50
N ALA A 201 -18.02 -4.87 -18.12
CA ALA A 201 -19.34 -5.23 -18.61
C ALA A 201 -20.27 -5.77 -17.51
N HIS A 202 -19.78 -5.88 -16.27
CA HIS A 202 -20.46 -6.49 -15.12
C HIS A 202 -20.93 -7.94 -15.35
N THR A 203 -20.33 -8.64 -16.32
CA THR A 203 -20.56 -10.08 -16.54
C THR A 203 -19.88 -10.91 -15.44
N LEU A 204 -18.74 -10.42 -14.94
CA LEU A 204 -18.11 -10.87 -13.71
C LEU A 204 -18.21 -9.75 -12.67
N ARG A 205 -18.42 -10.12 -11.42
CA ARG A 205 -18.47 -9.20 -10.28
C ARG A 205 -18.08 -9.93 -9.01
N ILE A 206 -17.45 -9.21 -8.07
CA ILE A 206 -17.24 -9.72 -6.72
C ILE A 206 -18.61 -9.77 -6.03
N PRO A 207 -19.12 -10.97 -5.69
CA PRO A 207 -20.47 -11.12 -5.16
C PRO A 207 -20.55 -10.57 -3.73
N LEU A 208 -21.73 -10.07 -3.37
CA LEU A 208 -22.04 -9.78 -1.98
C LEU A 208 -22.15 -11.09 -1.17
N PRO A 209 -21.74 -11.11 0.11
CA PRO A 209 -21.96 -12.26 0.97
C PRO A 209 -23.47 -12.54 1.11
N GLU A 210 -23.90 -13.80 0.94
CA GLU A 210 -25.32 -14.18 1.11
C GLU A 210 -25.85 -13.86 2.52
N ARG A 211 -24.96 -13.97 3.51
CA ARG A 211 -25.21 -13.59 4.91
C ARG A 211 -23.93 -13.03 5.50
N ARG A 212 -24.00 -11.81 6.06
CA ARG A 212 -22.90 -11.23 6.86
C ARG A 212 -22.85 -11.87 8.24
N ARG A 213 -21.65 -12.04 8.79
CA ARG A 213 -21.52 -12.39 10.21
C ARG A 213 -21.84 -11.18 11.05
N THR A 214 -22.58 -11.40 12.12
CA THR A 214 -22.84 -10.37 13.13
C THR A 214 -22.00 -10.64 14.37
N PRO A 215 -21.84 -9.65 15.28
CA PRO A 215 -21.20 -9.91 16.57
C PRO A 215 -21.82 -11.08 17.36
N ALA A 216 -23.10 -11.39 17.12
CA ALA A 216 -23.79 -12.53 17.72
C ALA A 216 -23.37 -13.89 17.14
N ASP A 217 -22.81 -13.92 15.92
CA ASP A 217 -22.28 -15.13 15.27
C ASP A 217 -20.82 -15.42 15.66
N SER A 218 -20.19 -14.51 16.40
CA SER A 218 -18.82 -14.71 16.89
C SER A 218 -18.79 -15.74 18.02
N THR A 219 -17.75 -16.58 18.04
CA THR A 219 -17.46 -17.48 19.16
C THR A 219 -17.09 -16.72 20.44
N ASP A 220 -16.82 -15.42 20.32
CA ASP A 220 -16.50 -14.52 21.41
C ASP A 220 -17.25 -13.19 21.22
N PRO A 221 -18.28 -12.89 22.03
CA PRO A 221 -19.11 -11.68 21.87
C PRO A 221 -18.38 -10.40 22.30
N ARG A 222 -17.11 -10.48 22.72
CA ARG A 222 -16.30 -9.32 23.08
C ARG A 222 -15.96 -8.47 21.86
N ALA A 223 -15.66 -7.21 22.13
CA ALA A 223 -15.06 -6.30 21.18
C ALA A 223 -13.74 -5.78 21.74
N ILE A 224 -12.79 -5.51 20.84
CA ILE A 224 -11.58 -4.76 21.16
C ILE A 224 -11.96 -3.28 21.07
N THR A 225 -11.94 -2.58 22.20
CA THR A 225 -12.34 -1.16 22.25
C THR A 225 -11.13 -0.29 22.53
N ILE A 226 -10.87 0.64 21.62
CA ILE A 226 -9.87 1.70 21.78
C ILE A 226 -10.58 2.88 22.42
N HIS A 227 -10.10 3.37 23.57
CA HIS A 227 -10.70 4.50 24.29
C HIS A 227 -9.86 5.75 24.12
N GLY A 228 -10.50 6.86 23.74
CA GLY A 228 -9.90 8.19 23.74
C GLY A 228 -8.62 8.33 22.90
N ALA A 229 -8.56 7.73 21.72
CA ALA A 229 -7.41 7.85 20.82
C ALA A 229 -7.20 9.31 20.37
N ARG A 230 -5.98 9.81 20.54
CA ARG A 230 -5.55 11.21 20.33
C ARG A 230 -4.24 11.31 19.53
N GLY A 231 -3.85 10.25 18.85
CA GLY A 231 -2.70 10.29 17.94
C GLY A 231 -2.95 11.22 16.76
N HIS A 232 -1.96 12.05 16.42
CA HIS A 232 -2.02 13.00 15.31
C HIS A 232 -3.30 13.85 15.29
N ASN A 233 -4.21 13.64 14.33
CA ASN A 233 -5.45 14.40 14.19
C ASN A 233 -6.67 13.72 14.84
N LEU A 234 -6.52 12.56 15.50
CA LEU A 234 -7.63 11.89 16.19
C LEU A 234 -8.15 12.74 17.36
N GLN A 235 -9.48 12.89 17.44
CA GLN A 235 -10.14 13.81 18.37
C GLN A 235 -10.71 13.08 19.61
N GLY A 236 -9.90 12.27 20.29
CA GLY A 236 -10.35 11.51 21.46
C GLY A 236 -11.31 10.38 21.07
N VAL A 237 -11.01 9.67 19.99
CA VAL A 237 -11.89 8.66 19.39
C VAL A 237 -12.01 7.44 20.30
N THR A 238 -13.25 7.05 20.60
CA THR A 238 -13.56 5.74 21.20
C THR A 238 -14.30 4.88 20.17
N VAL A 239 -13.77 3.69 19.87
CA VAL A 239 -14.32 2.80 18.85
C VAL A 239 -14.13 1.33 19.22
N SER A 240 -15.09 0.50 18.85
CA SER A 240 -15.09 -0.94 19.13
C SER A 240 -14.97 -1.75 17.84
N ILE A 241 -14.10 -2.76 17.86
CA ILE A 241 -13.87 -3.72 16.79
C ILE A 241 -14.37 -5.08 17.26
N PRO A 242 -15.44 -5.63 16.66
CA PRO A 242 -15.96 -6.94 17.03
C PRO A 242 -14.92 -8.05 16.82
N VAL A 243 -14.78 -8.95 17.79
CA VAL A 243 -13.86 -10.11 17.69
C VAL A 243 -14.46 -11.16 16.75
N GLY A 244 -13.63 -11.81 15.94
CA GLY A 244 -14.03 -12.91 15.04
C GLY A 244 -14.74 -12.46 13.76
N LEU A 245 -14.75 -11.16 13.48
CA LEU A 245 -15.37 -10.58 12.29
C LEU A 245 -14.33 -10.02 11.33
N TYR A 246 -14.74 -9.83 10.07
CA TYR A 246 -14.01 -9.07 9.09
C TYR A 246 -14.41 -7.58 9.16
N THR A 247 -13.55 -6.76 9.75
CA THR A 247 -13.78 -5.32 9.95
C THR A 247 -12.96 -4.49 8.96
N CYS A 248 -13.62 -3.61 8.21
CA CYS A 248 -12.96 -2.60 7.38
C CYS A 248 -12.94 -1.23 8.09
N VAL A 249 -11.77 -0.58 8.09
CA VAL A 249 -11.60 0.82 8.51
C VAL A 249 -11.44 1.66 7.24
N THR A 250 -12.40 2.54 6.99
CA THR A 250 -12.52 3.34 5.77
C THR A 250 -12.59 4.84 6.12
N GLY A 251 -12.69 5.68 5.09
CA GLY A 251 -12.75 7.13 5.20
C GLY A 251 -11.73 7.82 4.32
N VAL A 252 -11.88 9.13 4.11
CA VAL A 252 -11.04 9.92 3.20
C VAL A 252 -9.55 9.91 3.58
N SER A 253 -8.66 10.22 2.63
CA SER A 253 -7.22 10.30 2.90
C SER A 253 -6.93 11.37 3.96
N GLY A 254 -6.04 11.04 4.91
CA GLY A 254 -5.77 11.90 6.07
C GLY A 254 -6.82 11.89 7.18
N SER A 255 -7.87 11.05 7.14
CA SER A 255 -8.89 10.99 8.21
C SER A 255 -8.39 10.39 9.54
N GLY A 256 -7.25 9.71 9.53
CA GLY A 256 -6.62 9.09 10.73
C GLY A 256 -6.65 7.56 10.78
N LYS A 257 -6.99 6.87 9.67
CA LYS A 257 -7.08 5.39 9.60
C LYS A 257 -5.80 4.68 10.08
N SER A 258 -4.67 4.97 9.46
CA SER A 258 -3.38 4.35 9.81
C SER A 258 -2.95 4.72 11.23
N THR A 259 -3.25 5.93 11.70
CA THR A 259 -2.95 6.32 13.09
C THR A 259 -3.77 5.51 14.09
N LEU A 260 -5.06 5.31 13.85
CA LEU A 260 -5.93 4.52 14.72
C LEU A 260 -5.52 3.04 14.73
N VAL A 261 -5.27 2.46 13.56
CA VAL A 261 -5.06 1.01 13.41
C VAL A 261 -3.59 0.62 13.61
N ASN A 262 -2.65 1.26 12.93
CA ASN A 262 -1.24 0.89 12.98
C ASN A 262 -0.52 1.54 14.18
N ASP A 263 -0.63 2.87 14.31
CA ASP A 263 0.13 3.60 15.33
C ASP A 263 -0.44 3.44 16.74
N THR A 264 -1.76 3.22 16.87
CA THR A 264 -2.43 3.00 18.16
C THR A 264 -2.70 1.52 18.42
N LEU A 265 -3.61 0.88 17.68
CA LEU A 265 -4.05 -0.49 17.97
C LEU A 265 -2.91 -1.51 17.86
N TYR A 266 -2.27 -1.62 16.69
CA TYR A 266 -1.20 -2.59 16.46
C TYR A 266 -0.04 -2.39 17.44
N ALA A 267 0.46 -1.16 17.58
CA ALA A 267 1.56 -0.86 18.49
C ALA A 267 1.24 -1.26 19.94
N ALA A 268 0.02 -0.98 20.41
CA ALA A 268 -0.42 -1.34 21.76
C ALA A 268 -0.53 -2.85 21.96
N VAL A 269 -1.12 -3.57 21.00
CA VAL A 269 -1.27 -5.03 21.07
C VAL A 269 0.10 -5.71 20.98
N ALA A 270 0.97 -5.28 20.06
CA ALA A 270 2.32 -5.81 19.90
C ALA A 270 3.18 -5.56 21.15
N ARG A 271 3.03 -4.40 21.81
CA ARG A 271 3.69 -4.13 23.09
C ARG A 271 3.18 -5.05 24.20
N LYS A 272 1.87 -5.28 24.29
CA LYS A 272 1.26 -6.16 25.31
C LYS A 272 1.63 -7.63 25.13
N LEU A 273 1.58 -8.14 23.89
CA LEU A 273 1.78 -9.57 23.60
C LEU A 273 3.26 -9.94 23.40
N TYR A 274 4.05 -9.05 22.80
CA TYR A 274 5.44 -9.36 22.42
C TYR A 274 6.49 -8.51 23.13
N GLY A 275 6.10 -7.57 23.99
CA GLY A 275 7.04 -6.66 24.63
C GLY A 275 7.74 -5.70 23.65
N SER A 276 7.10 -5.41 22.51
CA SER A 276 7.63 -4.49 21.50
C SER A 276 7.99 -3.11 22.09
N HIS A 277 9.08 -2.51 21.61
CA HIS A 277 9.51 -1.16 21.97
C HIS A 277 8.74 -0.06 21.22
N ALA A 278 7.86 -0.42 20.29
CA ALA A 278 7.00 0.54 19.62
C ALA A 278 6.11 1.26 20.65
N GLU A 279 6.17 2.59 20.66
CA GLU A 279 5.36 3.42 21.54
C GLU A 279 4.02 3.70 20.84
N PRO A 280 2.89 3.23 21.38
CA PRO A 280 1.59 3.49 20.78
C PRO A 280 1.28 4.99 20.78
N ALA A 281 0.58 5.47 19.76
CA ALA A 281 0.08 6.84 19.73
C ALA A 281 -0.82 7.12 20.97
N PRO A 282 -0.90 8.37 21.44
CA PRO A 282 -1.68 8.73 22.63
C PRO A 282 -3.12 8.19 22.59
N HIS A 283 -3.52 7.49 23.65
CA HIS A 283 -4.87 6.97 23.88
C HIS A 283 -5.08 6.81 25.40
N ASP A 284 -6.31 6.55 25.86
CA ASP A 284 -6.59 6.31 27.27
C ASP A 284 -6.30 4.86 27.67
N GLU A 285 -7.00 3.92 27.06
CA GLU A 285 -6.77 2.48 27.25
C GLU A 285 -7.33 1.67 26.07
N ILE A 286 -6.95 0.39 25.99
CA ILE A 286 -7.54 -0.57 25.05
C ILE A 286 -8.03 -1.80 25.82
N THR A 287 -9.34 -2.05 25.77
CA THR A 287 -10.02 -3.16 26.47
C THR A 287 -10.35 -4.29 25.49
N GLY A 288 -10.60 -5.52 26.01
CA GLY A 288 -10.95 -6.68 25.18
C GLY A 288 -9.77 -7.41 24.54
N LEU A 289 -8.53 -6.98 24.83
CA LEU A 289 -7.32 -7.57 24.26
C LEU A 289 -7.07 -9.01 24.71
N GLU A 290 -7.66 -9.44 25.82
CA GLU A 290 -7.61 -10.83 26.28
C GLU A 290 -8.35 -11.81 25.35
N ALA A 291 -9.10 -11.32 24.36
CA ALA A 291 -9.68 -12.15 23.30
C ALA A 291 -8.62 -12.67 22.31
N ILE A 292 -7.50 -11.96 22.18
CA ILE A 292 -6.45 -12.20 21.18
C ILE A 292 -5.17 -12.72 21.84
N ASP A 293 -4.52 -13.70 21.22
CA ASP A 293 -3.22 -14.24 21.68
C ASP A 293 -2.04 -13.89 20.75
N LYS A 294 -2.34 -13.41 19.54
CA LYS A 294 -1.35 -13.06 18.52
C LYS A 294 -1.84 -11.87 17.68
N VAL A 295 -0.95 -10.94 17.33
CA VAL A 295 -1.22 -9.88 16.36
C VAL A 295 -0.24 -9.95 15.19
N ILE A 296 -0.75 -9.79 13.99
CA ILE A 296 0.02 -9.82 12.75
C ILE A 296 -0.32 -8.54 12.00
N ASN A 297 0.71 -7.75 11.66
CA ASN A 297 0.57 -6.62 10.75
C ASN A 297 1.17 -6.99 9.39
N VAL A 298 0.35 -6.90 8.35
CA VAL A 298 0.71 -7.15 6.96
C VAL A 298 0.67 -5.82 6.21
N ASP A 299 1.76 -5.06 6.36
CA ASP A 299 1.95 -3.76 5.72
C ASP A 299 2.59 -3.89 4.33
N GLN A 300 2.59 -2.79 3.57
CA GLN A 300 3.18 -2.72 2.23
C GLN A 300 4.71 -2.55 2.23
N SER A 301 5.36 -2.59 3.40
CA SER A 301 6.81 -2.46 3.46
C SER A 301 7.50 -3.60 2.69
N PRO A 302 8.63 -3.37 2.00
CA PRO A 302 9.32 -4.43 1.27
C PRO A 302 9.71 -5.59 2.19
N ILE A 303 9.56 -6.84 1.74
CA ILE A 303 10.00 -8.03 2.50
C ILE A 303 11.53 -8.06 2.75
N GLY A 304 12.28 -7.24 2.01
CA GLY A 304 13.70 -6.99 2.23
C GLY A 304 14.19 -5.84 1.37
N ARG A 305 15.27 -5.21 1.81
CA ARG A 305 15.92 -4.08 1.11
C ARG A 305 17.14 -4.50 0.30
N THR A 306 17.42 -5.79 0.21
CA THR A 306 18.59 -6.34 -0.48
C THR A 306 18.19 -7.49 -1.41
N PRO A 307 18.98 -7.77 -2.46
CA PRO A 307 18.75 -8.92 -3.36
C PRO A 307 18.82 -10.30 -2.70
N ARG A 308 19.27 -10.37 -1.45
CA ARG A 308 19.35 -11.60 -0.65
C ARG A 308 17.99 -12.06 -0.15
N SER A 309 17.08 -11.12 0.09
CA SER A 309 15.70 -11.46 0.43
C SER A 309 14.95 -11.83 -0.84
N ASN A 310 14.18 -12.90 -0.77
CA ASN A 310 13.35 -13.41 -1.86
C ASN A 310 12.19 -14.22 -1.27
N PRO A 311 11.16 -14.59 -2.06
CA PRO A 311 10.03 -15.37 -1.58
C PRO A 311 10.44 -16.67 -0.87
N ALA A 312 11.45 -17.39 -1.38
CA ALA A 312 11.90 -18.65 -0.78
C ALA A 312 12.52 -18.48 0.62
N THR A 313 13.33 -17.44 0.81
CA THR A 313 13.96 -17.14 2.11
C THR A 313 12.94 -16.61 3.10
N TYR A 314 12.05 -15.71 2.67
CA TYR A 314 11.07 -15.07 3.55
C TYR A 314 10.02 -16.04 4.08
N THR A 315 9.47 -16.90 3.22
CA THR A 315 8.49 -17.94 3.61
C THR A 315 9.13 -19.13 4.33
N GLY A 316 10.46 -19.15 4.44
CA GLY A 316 11.21 -20.27 5.02
C GLY A 316 11.10 -21.56 4.18
N LEU A 317 10.84 -21.45 2.88
CA LEU A 317 10.92 -22.55 1.92
C LEU A 317 12.38 -22.98 1.66
N PHE A 318 13.30 -22.03 1.73
CA PHE A 318 14.67 -22.25 1.31
C PHE A 318 15.46 -23.22 2.21
N THR A 319 15.16 -23.26 3.51
CA THR A 319 15.82 -24.21 4.44
C THR A 319 15.53 -25.67 4.08
N PRO A 320 14.26 -26.14 4.01
CA PRO A 320 13.98 -27.52 3.61
C PRO A 320 14.45 -27.85 2.19
N MET A 321 14.49 -26.87 1.27
CA MET A 321 15.11 -27.08 -0.05
C MET A 321 16.61 -27.37 0.07
N ARG A 322 17.36 -26.58 0.85
CA ARG A 322 18.81 -26.80 1.03
C ARG A 322 19.12 -28.11 1.72
N GLU A 323 18.31 -28.51 2.69
CA GLU A 323 18.41 -29.82 3.35
C GLU A 323 18.20 -30.94 2.33
N LEU A 324 17.16 -30.86 1.50
CA LEU A 324 16.91 -31.82 0.44
C LEU A 324 18.07 -31.94 -0.56
N PHE A 325 18.70 -30.83 -0.95
CA PHE A 325 19.87 -30.84 -1.85
C PHE A 325 21.11 -31.45 -1.20
N ALA A 326 21.29 -31.30 0.12
CA ALA A 326 22.38 -31.94 0.86
C ALA A 326 22.24 -33.47 0.94
N GLU A 327 21.01 -33.98 0.83
CA GLU A 327 20.73 -35.42 0.85
C GLU A 327 20.92 -36.13 -0.50
N VAL A 328 21.16 -35.39 -1.59
CA VAL A 328 21.44 -35.95 -2.92
C VAL A 328 22.75 -36.76 -2.90
N PRO A 329 22.84 -37.94 -3.55
CA PRO A 329 24.04 -38.79 -3.51
C PRO A 329 25.35 -38.05 -3.83
N MET A 330 25.36 -37.25 -4.90
CA MET A 330 26.53 -36.44 -5.27
C MET A 330 26.91 -35.41 -4.20
N ALA A 331 25.94 -34.81 -3.50
CA ALA A 331 26.22 -33.89 -2.41
C ALA A 331 26.84 -34.61 -1.22
N ARG A 332 26.29 -35.78 -0.85
CA ARG A 332 26.82 -36.64 0.21
C ARG A 332 28.25 -37.13 -0.08
N GLU A 333 28.52 -37.58 -1.30
CA GLU A 333 29.86 -38.00 -1.75
C GLU A 333 30.89 -36.87 -1.66
N ARG A 334 30.48 -35.64 -1.97
CA ARG A 334 31.35 -34.44 -1.89
C ARG A 334 31.40 -33.81 -0.49
N GLY A 335 30.71 -34.38 0.50
CA GLY A 335 30.64 -33.85 1.86
C GLY A 335 29.92 -32.49 1.97
N TYR A 336 28.99 -32.20 1.05
CA TYR A 336 28.26 -30.93 1.03
C TYR A 336 27.06 -30.98 1.98
N GLY A 337 27.11 -30.18 3.04
CA GLY A 337 25.94 -29.92 3.89
C GLY A 337 25.02 -28.82 3.34
N ALA A 338 23.88 -28.59 4.00
CA ALA A 338 22.89 -27.57 3.62
C ALA A 338 23.47 -26.13 3.53
N GLY A 339 24.58 -25.86 4.21
CA GLY A 339 25.32 -24.59 4.12
C GLY A 339 25.88 -24.32 2.73
N ARG A 340 26.32 -25.36 1.99
CA ARG A 340 26.85 -25.23 0.61
C ARG A 340 25.81 -24.63 -0.33
N PHE A 341 24.55 -24.99 -0.15
CA PHE A 341 23.44 -24.52 -0.98
C PHE A 341 22.84 -23.18 -0.50
N SER A 342 23.45 -22.53 0.49
CA SER A 342 23.04 -21.19 0.93
C SER A 342 23.84 -20.11 0.18
N PHE A 343 23.16 -19.25 -0.58
CA PHE A 343 23.82 -18.10 -1.20
C PHE A 343 24.28 -17.04 -0.16
N ASN A 344 23.78 -17.11 1.08
CA ASN A 344 24.16 -16.18 2.16
C ASN A 344 25.47 -16.57 2.88
N VAL A 345 25.98 -17.79 2.66
CA VAL A 345 27.14 -18.33 3.38
C VAL A 345 28.28 -18.61 2.41
N ALA A 346 29.52 -18.33 2.84
CA ALA A 346 30.72 -18.65 2.06
C ALA A 346 30.83 -20.17 1.85
N GLY A 347 31.35 -20.58 0.69
CA GLY A 347 31.56 -21.98 0.33
C GLY A 347 30.99 -22.33 -1.03
N GLY A 348 29.66 -22.28 -1.19
CA GLY A 348 28.99 -22.62 -2.46
C GLY A 348 28.51 -21.43 -3.28
N ARG A 349 28.40 -20.25 -2.69
CA ARG A 349 27.99 -19.02 -3.38
C ARG A 349 29.06 -18.55 -4.39
N CYS A 350 28.66 -17.67 -5.30
CA CYS A 350 29.60 -16.93 -6.13
C CYS A 350 30.29 -15.83 -5.29
N GLU A 351 31.62 -15.85 -5.25
CA GLU A 351 32.39 -14.88 -4.46
C GLU A 351 32.46 -13.49 -5.10
N ALA A 352 32.30 -13.36 -6.42
CA ALA A 352 32.32 -12.06 -7.08
C ALA A 352 31.12 -11.17 -6.68
N CYS A 353 29.91 -11.74 -6.61
CA CYS A 353 28.71 -11.03 -6.16
C CYS A 353 28.33 -11.36 -4.71
N GLN A 354 29.17 -12.10 -3.98
CA GLN A 354 28.88 -12.55 -2.61
C GLN A 354 27.51 -13.22 -2.45
N GLY A 355 27.06 -13.94 -3.48
CA GLY A 355 25.76 -14.64 -3.53
C GLY A 355 24.54 -13.81 -3.97
N ASP A 356 24.68 -12.51 -4.21
CA ASP A 356 23.55 -11.65 -4.59
C ASP A 356 23.06 -11.92 -6.03
N GLY A 357 23.95 -12.42 -6.90
CA GLY A 357 23.70 -12.66 -8.33
C GLY A 357 23.75 -11.39 -9.18
N VAL A 358 23.67 -10.23 -8.55
CA VAL A 358 23.76 -8.90 -9.16
C VAL A 358 24.84 -8.07 -8.49
N LEU A 359 25.31 -7.03 -9.17
CA LEU A 359 26.20 -6.00 -8.65
C LEU A 359 25.44 -4.67 -8.67
N LYS A 360 25.57 -3.90 -7.59
CA LYS A 360 24.98 -2.56 -7.50
C LYS A 360 25.92 -1.55 -8.16
N VAL A 361 25.41 -0.81 -9.15
CA VAL A 361 26.13 0.28 -9.81
C VAL A 361 25.55 1.59 -9.29
N GLU A 362 26.39 2.39 -8.64
CA GLU A 362 26.00 3.69 -8.13
C GLU A 362 25.91 4.72 -9.26
N MET A 363 24.79 5.44 -9.30
CA MET A 363 24.51 6.44 -10.32
C MET A 363 24.43 7.83 -9.65
N HIS A 364 25.11 8.84 -10.20
CA HIS A 364 25.20 10.14 -9.53
C HIS A 364 23.88 10.94 -9.51
N PHE A 365 23.05 10.80 -10.54
CA PHE A 365 21.82 11.60 -10.72
C PHE A 365 20.57 10.75 -11.00
N LEU A 366 20.77 9.44 -11.21
CA LEU A 366 19.71 8.48 -11.43
C LEU A 366 19.65 7.51 -10.26
N PRO A 367 18.53 6.83 -10.03
CA PRO A 367 18.47 5.74 -9.07
C PRO A 367 19.53 4.68 -9.39
N ASP A 368 20.16 4.13 -8.35
CA ASP A 368 21.13 3.05 -8.49
C ASP A 368 20.53 1.85 -9.23
N VAL A 369 21.33 1.21 -10.07
CA VAL A 369 20.88 0.08 -10.89
C VAL A 369 21.61 -1.20 -10.50
N TYR A 370 20.91 -2.32 -10.60
CA TYR A 370 21.48 -3.65 -10.38
C TYR A 370 21.76 -4.30 -11.72
N VAL A 371 23.02 -4.68 -11.95
CA VAL A 371 23.44 -5.40 -13.16
C VAL A 371 23.74 -6.86 -12.82
N PRO A 372 23.41 -7.82 -13.70
CA PRO A 372 23.79 -9.22 -13.50
C PRO A 372 25.29 -9.36 -13.28
N CYS A 373 25.71 -10.24 -12.36
CA CYS A 373 27.12 -10.50 -12.12
C CYS A 373 27.77 -11.20 -13.31
N ASP A 374 28.88 -10.69 -13.83
CA ASP A 374 29.56 -11.25 -15.00
C ASP A 374 30.11 -12.67 -14.79
N VAL A 375 30.42 -13.03 -13.54
CA VAL A 375 31.03 -14.33 -13.20
C VAL A 375 30.01 -15.46 -13.14
N CYS A 376 28.92 -15.26 -12.37
CA CYS A 376 27.88 -16.28 -12.23
C CYS A 376 26.68 -16.07 -13.16
N ARG A 377 26.63 -14.96 -13.89
CA ARG A 377 25.52 -14.57 -14.78
C ARG A 377 24.15 -14.61 -14.09
N GLY A 378 24.10 -14.16 -12.83
CA GLY A 378 22.87 -14.16 -12.03
C GLY A 378 22.59 -15.46 -11.26
N LEU A 379 23.35 -16.54 -11.47
CA LEU A 379 23.08 -17.86 -10.86
C LEU A 379 23.38 -17.93 -9.35
N ARG A 380 24.02 -16.92 -8.75
CA ARG A 380 24.35 -16.80 -7.31
C ARG A 380 25.34 -17.83 -6.74
N TYR A 381 25.64 -18.92 -7.45
CA TYR A 381 26.51 -20.00 -6.99
C TYR A 381 27.75 -20.19 -7.87
N ASN A 382 28.76 -20.86 -7.32
CA ASN A 382 29.89 -21.36 -8.09
C ASN A 382 29.52 -22.63 -8.89
N ARG A 383 30.34 -22.94 -9.88
CA ARG A 383 30.09 -24.04 -10.83
C ARG A 383 29.97 -25.40 -10.12
N GLU A 384 30.82 -25.67 -9.13
CA GLU A 384 30.89 -26.95 -8.43
C GLU A 384 29.61 -27.23 -7.63
N THR A 385 28.97 -26.18 -7.11
CA THR A 385 27.69 -26.31 -6.39
C THR A 385 26.53 -26.60 -7.35
N LEU A 386 26.56 -26.01 -8.55
CA LEU A 386 25.53 -26.19 -9.57
C LEU A 386 25.58 -27.57 -10.28
N GLU A 387 26.63 -28.36 -10.06
CA GLU A 387 26.71 -29.75 -10.54
C GLU A 387 25.76 -30.68 -9.78
N VAL A 388 25.42 -30.35 -8.53
CA VAL A 388 24.46 -31.14 -7.73
C VAL A 388 23.04 -30.89 -8.24
N ARG A 389 22.36 -31.96 -8.63
CA ARG A 389 21.01 -31.91 -9.20
C ARG A 389 20.03 -32.77 -8.41
N TYR A 390 18.90 -32.19 -8.06
CA TYR A 390 17.73 -32.91 -7.56
C TYR A 390 16.72 -33.02 -8.71
N ARG A 391 16.29 -34.25 -9.05
CA ARG A 391 15.39 -34.52 -10.20
C ARG A 391 15.80 -33.78 -11.49
N GLY A 392 17.11 -33.77 -11.79
CA GLY A 392 17.68 -33.14 -12.98
C GLY A 392 17.90 -31.62 -12.92
N ARG A 393 17.44 -30.95 -11.85
CA ARG A 393 17.53 -29.48 -11.67
C ARG A 393 18.53 -29.14 -10.58
N ASN A 394 19.38 -28.14 -10.80
CA ASN A 394 20.27 -27.63 -9.76
C ASN A 394 19.53 -26.60 -8.86
N ILE A 395 20.18 -26.13 -7.79
CA ILE A 395 19.55 -25.22 -6.82
C ILE A 395 19.16 -23.87 -7.45
N SER A 396 19.95 -23.36 -8.40
CA SER A 396 19.63 -22.13 -9.12
C SER A 396 18.45 -22.32 -10.07
N ASP A 397 18.36 -23.47 -10.75
CA ASP A 397 17.21 -23.80 -11.60
C ASP A 397 15.92 -23.82 -10.77
N VAL A 398 15.96 -24.41 -9.58
CA VAL A 398 14.83 -24.45 -8.65
C VAL A 398 14.45 -23.05 -8.17
N LEU A 399 15.42 -22.21 -7.81
CA LEU A 399 15.16 -20.82 -7.45
C LEU A 399 14.60 -20.00 -8.62
N GLY A 400 14.89 -20.38 -9.86
CA GLY A 400 14.33 -19.76 -11.07
C GLY A 400 12.92 -20.25 -11.45
N MET A 401 12.37 -21.26 -10.78
CA MET A 401 11.01 -21.74 -11.04
C MET A 401 9.98 -20.75 -10.51
N THR A 402 8.84 -20.66 -11.21
CA THR A 402 7.63 -20.03 -10.66
C THR A 402 7.13 -20.82 -9.45
N VAL A 403 6.33 -20.18 -8.60
CA VAL A 403 5.69 -20.87 -7.47
C VAL A 403 4.82 -22.03 -7.95
N GLU A 404 4.10 -21.85 -9.07
CA GLU A 404 3.28 -22.89 -9.70
C GLU A 404 4.12 -24.11 -10.13
N ASP A 405 5.20 -23.89 -10.87
CA ASP A 405 6.11 -24.95 -11.31
C ASP A 405 6.78 -25.64 -10.12
N ALA A 406 7.19 -24.86 -9.13
CA ALA A 406 7.81 -25.39 -7.92
C ALA A 406 6.83 -26.24 -7.11
N HIS A 407 5.55 -25.86 -7.02
CA HIS A 407 4.52 -26.63 -6.33
C HIS A 407 4.36 -28.02 -6.99
N ALA A 408 4.26 -28.07 -8.31
CA ALA A 408 4.22 -29.32 -9.05
C ALA A 408 5.50 -30.16 -8.84
N PHE A 409 6.67 -29.52 -8.90
CA PHE A 409 7.98 -30.16 -8.75
C PHE A 409 8.20 -30.77 -7.35
N PHE A 410 7.74 -30.09 -6.29
CA PHE A 410 7.88 -30.51 -4.89
C PHE A 410 6.63 -31.17 -4.30
N SER A 411 5.65 -31.55 -5.13
CA SER A 411 4.43 -32.27 -4.71
C SER A 411 4.68 -33.49 -3.82
N ALA A 412 5.81 -34.19 -4.02
CA ALA A 412 6.21 -35.36 -3.22
C ALA A 412 6.82 -35.02 -1.84
N VAL A 413 7.06 -33.73 -1.54
CA VAL A 413 7.65 -33.25 -0.28
C VAL A 413 6.61 -32.41 0.46
N PRO A 414 5.84 -32.99 1.40
CA PRO A 414 4.65 -32.35 1.98
C PRO A 414 4.91 -31.00 2.65
N THR A 415 6.08 -30.82 3.26
CA THR A 415 6.48 -29.58 3.93
C THR A 415 6.68 -28.43 2.93
N LEU A 416 7.23 -28.70 1.75
CA LEU A 416 7.39 -27.73 0.67
C LEU A 416 6.07 -27.50 -0.04
N ALA A 417 5.36 -28.56 -0.40
CA ALA A 417 4.07 -28.48 -1.10
C ALA A 417 3.06 -27.59 -0.35
N ARG A 418 2.92 -27.77 0.97
CA ARG A 418 2.00 -26.95 1.77
C ARG A 418 2.33 -25.45 1.74
N LYS A 419 3.61 -25.09 1.85
CA LYS A 419 4.06 -23.69 1.82
C LYS A 419 3.96 -23.06 0.43
N LEU A 420 4.13 -23.88 -0.62
CA LEU A 420 3.96 -23.42 -2.00
C LEU A 420 2.47 -23.24 -2.31
N GLN A 421 1.60 -24.10 -1.79
CA GLN A 421 0.14 -23.95 -1.90
C GLN A 421 -0.33 -22.62 -1.29
N THR A 422 0.17 -22.22 -0.12
CA THR A 422 -0.24 -20.93 0.47
C THR A 422 0.18 -19.72 -0.37
N LEU A 423 1.27 -19.81 -1.13
CA LEU A 423 1.64 -18.77 -2.11
C LEU A 423 0.72 -18.78 -3.33
N LEU A 424 0.25 -19.96 -3.78
CA LEU A 424 -0.75 -20.07 -4.84
C LEU A 424 -2.11 -19.51 -4.42
N ASP A 425 -2.54 -19.81 -3.19
CA ASP A 425 -3.84 -19.39 -2.66
C ASP A 425 -3.95 -17.85 -2.57
N VAL A 426 -2.83 -17.16 -2.34
CA VAL A 426 -2.76 -15.68 -2.36
C VAL A 426 -2.51 -15.09 -3.76
N GLY A 427 -2.52 -15.90 -4.82
CA GLY A 427 -2.38 -15.45 -6.21
C GLY A 427 -0.94 -15.20 -6.68
N LEU A 428 0.09 -15.68 -5.95
CA LEU A 428 1.50 -15.48 -6.31
C LEU A 428 2.08 -16.63 -7.14
N GLY A 429 1.27 -17.33 -7.93
CA GLY A 429 1.74 -18.47 -8.74
C GLY A 429 2.82 -18.12 -9.76
N TYR A 430 2.81 -16.88 -10.24
CA TYR A 430 3.63 -16.41 -11.35
C TYR A 430 5.03 -15.92 -10.95
N ILE A 431 5.25 -15.56 -9.68
CA ILE A 431 6.57 -15.07 -9.23
C ILE A 431 7.57 -16.21 -9.12
N THR A 432 8.85 -15.92 -9.29
CA THR A 432 9.90 -16.94 -9.10
C THR A 432 10.34 -17.02 -7.64
N LEU A 433 10.73 -18.22 -7.18
CA LEU A 433 11.15 -18.45 -5.80
C LEU A 433 12.36 -17.60 -5.36
N GLY A 434 13.27 -17.35 -6.30
CA GLY A 434 14.49 -16.59 -6.13
C GLY A 434 14.39 -15.11 -6.53
N GLN A 435 13.22 -14.63 -6.94
CA GLN A 435 13.01 -13.22 -7.33
C GLN A 435 13.49 -12.28 -6.23
N SER A 436 14.22 -11.23 -6.60
CA SER A 436 14.72 -10.26 -5.63
C SER A 436 13.56 -9.57 -4.92
N ALA A 437 13.64 -9.45 -3.59
CA ALA A 437 12.69 -8.67 -2.81
C ALA A 437 12.60 -7.20 -3.27
N THR A 438 13.69 -6.65 -3.82
CA THR A 438 13.72 -5.27 -4.33
C THR A 438 12.96 -5.08 -5.64
N THR A 439 12.59 -6.18 -6.30
CA THR A 439 11.85 -6.18 -7.57
C THR A 439 10.39 -6.61 -7.39
N LEU A 440 9.97 -6.90 -6.16
CA LEU A 440 8.56 -7.19 -5.86
C LEU A 440 7.79 -5.88 -5.70
N SER A 441 6.55 -5.86 -6.18
CA SER A 441 5.63 -4.76 -5.88
C SER A 441 5.24 -4.74 -4.40
N GLY A 442 4.67 -3.62 -3.93
CA GLY A 442 4.15 -3.52 -2.55
C GLY A 442 3.10 -4.59 -2.26
N GLY A 443 2.14 -4.78 -3.16
CA GLY A 443 1.10 -5.82 -3.05
C GLY A 443 1.66 -7.25 -3.14
N GLU A 444 2.69 -7.50 -3.95
CA GLU A 444 3.39 -8.81 -3.95
C GLU A 444 4.09 -9.08 -2.62
N ALA A 445 4.83 -8.10 -2.10
CA ALA A 445 5.50 -8.20 -0.82
C ALA A 445 4.51 -8.49 0.32
N GLN A 446 3.37 -7.80 0.31
CA GLN A 446 2.29 -8.00 1.28
C GLN A 446 1.69 -9.42 1.18
N ARG A 447 1.41 -9.91 -0.03
CA ARG A 447 0.91 -11.28 -0.24
C ARG A 447 1.93 -12.35 0.18
N VAL A 448 3.23 -12.14 -0.01
CA VAL A 448 4.28 -13.04 0.51
C VAL A 448 4.25 -13.10 2.04
N LYS A 449 4.04 -11.97 2.72
CA LYS A 449 3.89 -11.93 4.18
C LYS A 449 2.64 -12.68 4.63
N LEU A 450 1.52 -12.47 3.94
CA LEU A 450 0.27 -13.17 4.22
C LEU A 450 0.43 -14.69 4.05
N ALA A 451 1.07 -15.15 2.97
CA ALA A 451 1.33 -16.57 2.71
C ALA A 451 2.21 -17.22 3.79
N LEU A 452 3.19 -16.49 4.36
CA LEU A 452 3.98 -16.96 5.49
C LEU A 452 3.10 -17.21 6.72
N GLU A 453 2.18 -16.30 7.03
CA GLU A 453 1.31 -16.45 8.19
C GLU A 453 0.26 -17.54 8.01
N LEU A 454 -0.32 -17.68 6.82
CA LEU A 454 -1.21 -18.79 6.45
C LEU A 454 -0.54 -20.16 6.57
N SER A 455 0.79 -20.22 6.39
CA SER A 455 1.54 -21.47 6.53
C SER A 455 1.71 -21.93 7.99
N LYS A 456 1.44 -21.06 8.96
CA LYS A 456 1.56 -21.35 10.40
C LYS A 456 0.26 -21.94 10.94
N ARG A 457 0.35 -22.61 12.10
CA ARG A 457 -0.85 -23.12 12.78
C ARG A 457 -1.66 -21.95 13.33
N ASP A 458 -2.95 -21.98 13.03
CA ASP A 458 -3.91 -21.01 13.53
C ASP A 458 -4.33 -21.33 14.97
N THR A 459 -4.54 -20.28 15.76
CA THR A 459 -5.08 -20.35 17.13
C THR A 459 -6.58 -20.04 17.17
N GLY A 460 -7.14 -19.48 16.08
CA GLY A 460 -8.50 -18.94 16.04
C GLY A 460 -8.68 -17.69 16.90
N ARG A 461 -7.59 -17.12 17.42
CA ARG A 461 -7.55 -15.95 18.31
C ARG A 461 -6.46 -14.97 17.90
N THR A 462 -6.16 -14.93 16.59
CA THR A 462 -5.19 -14.02 16.02
C THR A 462 -5.89 -12.77 15.49
N LEU A 463 -5.30 -11.59 15.72
CA LEU A 463 -5.69 -10.32 15.12
C LEU A 463 -4.81 -10.06 13.88
N TYR A 464 -5.41 -10.10 12.70
CA TYR A 464 -4.76 -9.72 11.45
C TYR A 464 -5.07 -8.26 11.13
N ILE A 465 -4.04 -7.46 10.91
CA ILE A 465 -4.14 -6.06 10.45
C ILE A 465 -3.52 -6.00 9.06
N LEU A 466 -4.28 -5.53 8.07
CA LEU A 466 -3.79 -5.33 6.71
C LEU A 466 -4.02 -3.89 6.29
N ASP A 467 -2.98 -3.27 5.74
CA ASP A 467 -3.01 -1.89 5.26
C ASP A 467 -3.11 -1.90 3.72
N GLU A 468 -4.25 -1.46 3.19
CA GLU A 468 -4.58 -1.38 1.77
C GLU A 468 -4.14 -2.62 0.95
N PRO A 469 -4.63 -3.84 1.31
CA PRO A 469 -4.19 -5.07 0.68
C PRO A 469 -4.59 -5.24 -0.79
N THR A 470 -5.43 -4.35 -1.33
CA THR A 470 -5.78 -4.34 -2.77
C THR A 470 -4.90 -3.46 -3.64
N THR A 471 -3.90 -2.76 -3.08
CA THR A 471 -2.96 -1.98 -3.88
C THR A 471 -2.27 -2.86 -4.92
N GLY A 472 -2.37 -2.47 -6.19
CA GLY A 472 -1.84 -3.22 -7.34
C GLY A 472 -2.49 -4.57 -7.62
N LEU A 473 -3.75 -4.76 -7.21
CA LEU A 473 -4.51 -5.97 -7.53
C LEU A 473 -5.60 -5.69 -8.57
N HIS A 474 -5.63 -6.54 -9.59
CA HIS A 474 -6.75 -6.61 -10.52
C HIS A 474 -8.00 -7.18 -9.81
N PHE A 475 -9.21 -6.89 -10.32
CA PHE A 475 -10.49 -7.33 -9.74
C PHE A 475 -10.55 -8.83 -9.38
N ALA A 476 -10.01 -9.68 -10.26
CA ALA A 476 -9.95 -11.13 -10.03
C ALA A 476 -9.03 -11.52 -8.85
N ASP A 477 -7.91 -10.81 -8.68
CA ASP A 477 -6.99 -11.04 -7.57
C ASP A 477 -7.57 -10.55 -6.23
N ILE A 478 -8.38 -9.48 -6.26
CA ILE A 478 -9.16 -9.04 -5.09
C ILE A 478 -10.11 -10.15 -4.64
N GLU A 479 -10.79 -10.83 -5.57
CA GLU A 479 -11.67 -11.95 -5.23
C GLU A 479 -10.92 -13.12 -4.57
N LEU A 480 -9.73 -13.46 -5.07
CA LEU A 480 -8.84 -14.48 -4.47
C LEU A 480 -8.41 -14.07 -3.06
N LEU A 481 -7.98 -12.83 -2.88
CA LEU A 481 -7.61 -12.29 -1.57
C LEU A 481 -8.77 -12.35 -0.58
N LEU A 482 -9.97 -11.92 -0.99
CA LEU A 482 -11.16 -11.95 -0.15
C LEU A 482 -11.53 -13.37 0.29
N LYS A 483 -11.37 -14.38 -0.58
CA LYS A 483 -11.56 -15.80 -0.21
C LYS A 483 -10.63 -16.20 0.93
N VAL A 484 -9.35 -15.81 0.85
CA VAL A 484 -8.35 -16.08 1.90
C VAL A 484 -8.70 -15.36 3.20
N LEU A 485 -9.09 -14.09 3.14
CA LEU A 485 -9.49 -13.33 4.33
C LEU A 485 -10.74 -13.91 4.99
N HIS A 486 -11.75 -14.29 4.21
CA HIS A 486 -12.95 -14.95 4.76
C HIS A 486 -12.63 -16.29 5.41
N GLN A 487 -11.71 -17.09 4.84
CA GLN A 487 -11.26 -18.34 5.46
C GLN A 487 -10.56 -18.10 6.81
N LEU A 488 -9.70 -17.08 6.89
CA LEU A 488 -9.06 -16.70 8.15
C LEU A 488 -10.08 -16.28 9.21
N ARG A 489 -11.08 -15.48 8.82
CA ARG A 489 -12.19 -15.08 9.71
C ARG A 489 -13.00 -16.31 10.15
N ASP A 490 -13.34 -17.20 9.23
CA ASP A 490 -14.17 -18.36 9.51
C ASP A 490 -13.49 -19.38 10.42
N ALA A 491 -12.15 -19.35 10.52
CA ALA A 491 -11.36 -20.07 11.52
C ALA A 491 -11.39 -19.44 12.94
N GLY A 492 -12.09 -18.31 13.12
CA GLY A 492 -12.29 -17.62 14.40
C GLY A 492 -11.45 -16.35 14.59
N ASN A 493 -10.58 -16.02 13.64
CA ASN A 493 -9.70 -14.86 13.76
C ASN A 493 -10.42 -13.53 13.55
N THR A 494 -9.84 -12.48 14.12
CA THR A 494 -10.30 -11.10 13.91
C THR A 494 -9.46 -10.48 12.80
N ILE A 495 -10.11 -9.88 11.81
CA ILE A 495 -9.42 -9.24 10.69
C ILE A 495 -9.81 -7.76 10.67
N VAL A 496 -8.82 -6.88 10.64
CA VAL A 496 -8.97 -5.44 10.50
C VAL A 496 -8.23 -5.01 9.24
N VAL A 497 -8.95 -4.42 8.31
CA VAL A 497 -8.38 -3.98 7.03
C VAL A 497 -8.61 -2.50 6.85
N ILE A 498 -7.55 -1.75 6.55
CA ILE A 498 -7.65 -0.37 6.08
C ILE A 498 -7.86 -0.43 4.58
N GLU A 499 -8.98 0.10 4.08
CA GLU A 499 -9.28 0.04 2.66
C GLU A 499 -10.08 1.24 2.16
N HIS A 500 -9.96 1.45 0.85
CA HIS A 500 -10.71 2.40 0.05
C HIS A 500 -11.50 1.71 -1.06
N ASN A 501 -11.11 0.48 -1.43
CA ASN A 501 -11.76 -0.28 -2.48
C ASN A 501 -13.18 -0.72 -2.06
N LEU A 502 -14.18 -0.32 -2.85
CA LEU A 502 -15.59 -0.61 -2.55
C LEU A 502 -15.94 -2.10 -2.58
N ASP A 503 -15.27 -2.89 -3.43
CA ASP A 503 -15.49 -4.35 -3.47
C ASP A 503 -15.04 -5.03 -2.18
N VAL A 504 -14.01 -4.49 -1.54
CA VAL A 504 -13.56 -4.99 -0.25
C VAL A 504 -14.50 -4.53 0.86
N ILE A 505 -14.81 -3.23 0.92
CA ILE A 505 -15.68 -2.66 1.95
C ILE A 505 -17.07 -3.30 1.91
N LYS A 506 -17.66 -3.52 0.73
CA LYS A 506 -18.99 -4.14 0.59
C LYS A 506 -19.03 -5.60 1.04
N THR A 507 -17.90 -6.29 1.14
CA THR A 507 -17.84 -7.68 1.63
C THR A 507 -17.56 -7.78 3.13
N ALA A 508 -17.21 -6.67 3.79
CA ALA A 508 -16.96 -6.63 5.22
C ALA A 508 -18.18 -7.01 6.07
N ASP A 509 -17.94 -7.60 7.23
CA ASP A 509 -18.98 -7.85 8.23
C ASP A 509 -19.27 -6.58 9.04
N TRP A 510 -18.23 -5.77 9.27
CA TRP A 510 -18.29 -4.53 10.02
C TRP A 510 -17.44 -3.45 9.36
N VAL A 511 -17.88 -2.20 9.42
CA VAL A 511 -17.19 -1.06 8.83
C VAL A 511 -17.11 0.05 9.87
N ILE A 512 -15.94 0.69 9.96
CA ILE A 512 -15.68 1.88 10.76
C ILE A 512 -15.26 2.98 9.80
N ASP A 513 -16.11 3.99 9.60
CA ASP A 513 -15.84 5.12 8.72
C ASP A 513 -15.27 6.31 9.52
N LEU A 514 -14.06 6.74 9.16
CA LEU A 514 -13.38 7.89 9.76
C LEU A 514 -13.48 9.14 8.88
N GLY A 515 -13.68 10.29 9.51
CA GLY A 515 -13.80 11.56 8.79
C GLY A 515 -14.28 12.69 9.70
N PRO A 516 -15.16 13.58 9.23
CA PRO A 516 -15.76 13.62 7.87
C PRO A 516 -14.78 14.04 6.77
N GLU A 517 -13.69 14.74 7.11
CA GLU A 517 -12.67 15.19 6.17
C GLU A 517 -11.28 14.65 6.54
N GLY A 518 -10.25 15.02 5.77
CA GLY A 518 -8.84 14.75 6.09
C GLY A 518 -8.22 15.81 7.00
N GLY A 519 -7.11 15.47 7.68
CA GLY A 519 -6.34 16.41 8.49
C GLY A 519 -7.13 16.97 9.67
N ALA A 520 -7.10 18.29 9.86
CA ALA A 520 -7.77 18.95 10.99
C ALA A 520 -9.31 18.80 10.97
N GLY A 521 -9.90 18.60 9.79
CA GLY A 521 -11.34 18.34 9.64
C GLY A 521 -11.75 16.88 9.90
N GLY A 522 -10.78 16.00 10.14
CA GLY A 522 -10.97 14.56 10.33
C GLY A 522 -10.81 14.09 11.77
N GLY A 523 -10.46 12.81 11.92
CA GLY A 523 -10.12 12.23 13.21
C GLY A 523 -11.32 11.94 14.12
N ARG A 524 -12.51 11.75 13.54
CA ARG A 524 -13.72 11.31 14.23
C ARG A 524 -14.29 10.07 13.55
N VAL A 525 -15.01 9.25 14.30
CA VAL A 525 -15.85 8.18 13.72
C VAL A 525 -17.14 8.81 13.23
N VAL A 526 -17.40 8.73 11.93
CA VAL A 526 -18.63 9.23 11.30
C VAL A 526 -19.76 8.24 11.54
N VAL A 527 -19.50 6.96 11.28
CA VAL A 527 -20.42 5.86 11.48
C VAL A 527 -19.63 4.56 11.68
N ALA A 528 -20.16 3.64 12.48
CA ALA A 528 -19.66 2.28 12.60
C ALA A 528 -20.84 1.31 12.63
N GLY A 529 -20.79 0.25 11.82
CA GLY A 529 -21.93 -0.63 11.60
C GLY A 529 -21.66 -1.65 10.51
N THR A 530 -22.71 -2.28 10.01
CA THR A 530 -22.64 -3.06 8.76
C THR A 530 -22.42 -2.14 7.55
N PRO A 531 -21.96 -2.65 6.39
CA PRO A 531 -21.91 -1.88 5.15
C PRO A 531 -23.23 -1.17 4.81
N GLU A 532 -24.38 -1.80 5.11
CA GLU A 532 -25.70 -1.23 4.90
C GLU A 532 -25.98 -0.04 5.84
N ASP A 533 -25.57 -0.14 7.11
CA ASP A 533 -25.68 0.98 8.08
C ASP A 533 -24.83 2.18 7.65
N VAL A 534 -23.63 1.91 7.13
CA VAL A 534 -22.74 2.96 6.61
C VAL A 534 -23.34 3.60 5.36
N ALA A 535 -23.89 2.80 4.44
CA ALA A 535 -24.58 3.30 3.24
C ALA A 535 -25.81 4.17 3.56
N ALA A 536 -26.51 3.89 4.66
CA ALA A 536 -27.63 4.70 5.13
C ALA A 536 -27.21 6.03 5.77
N CYS A 537 -25.94 6.20 6.13
CA CYS A 537 -25.44 7.39 6.79
C CYS A 537 -25.14 8.52 5.79
N ALA A 538 -26.00 9.54 5.74
CA ALA A 538 -25.83 10.69 4.83
C ALA A 538 -24.56 11.52 5.07
N ALA A 539 -23.98 11.45 6.28
CA ALA A 539 -22.73 12.16 6.61
C ALA A 539 -21.47 11.40 6.16
N SER A 540 -21.59 10.12 5.79
CA SER A 540 -20.48 9.28 5.36
C SER A 540 -20.22 9.47 3.87
N HIS A 541 -19.02 9.95 3.53
CA HIS A 541 -18.58 9.93 2.13
C HIS A 541 -18.49 8.50 1.62
N THR A 542 -17.98 7.56 2.42
CA THR A 542 -17.95 6.14 2.06
C THR A 542 -19.36 5.62 1.79
N GLY A 543 -20.32 5.91 2.67
CA GLY A 543 -21.72 5.48 2.55
C GLY A 543 -22.36 5.88 1.23
N ARG A 544 -22.09 7.10 0.76
CA ARG A 544 -22.61 7.61 -0.53
C ARG A 544 -22.19 6.74 -1.71
N PHE A 545 -20.94 6.30 -1.78
CA PHE A 545 -20.45 5.44 -2.87
C PHE A 545 -20.81 3.98 -2.64
N LEU A 546 -20.77 3.52 -1.39
CA LEU A 546 -21.09 2.16 -1.00
C LEU A 546 -22.55 1.78 -1.30
N ALA A 547 -23.49 2.74 -1.22
CA ALA A 547 -24.88 2.52 -1.60
C ALA A 547 -25.04 2.05 -3.06
N GLY A 548 -24.20 2.54 -3.97
CA GLY A 548 -24.18 2.08 -5.37
C GLY A 548 -23.61 0.66 -5.51
N ALA A 549 -22.54 0.35 -4.76
CA ALA A 549 -21.90 -0.97 -4.80
C ALA A 549 -22.72 -2.09 -4.10
N LEU A 550 -23.64 -1.72 -3.21
CA LEU A 550 -24.58 -2.65 -2.56
C LEU A 550 -25.86 -2.88 -3.38
N ALA A 551 -26.09 -2.12 -4.46
CA ALA A 551 -27.23 -2.32 -5.33
C ALA A 551 -27.10 -3.67 -6.08
N PRO A 552 -28.20 -4.45 -6.22
CA PRO A 552 -28.18 -5.83 -6.70
C PRO A 552 -27.78 -6.03 -8.17
#